data_AF-A0A1G9EH30-F1
#
_entry.id   AF-A0A1G9EH30-F1
#
_cell.length_a   1.000
_cell.length_b   1.000
_cell.length_c   1.000
_cell.angle_alpha   90.00
_cell.angle_beta   90.00
_cell.angle_gamma   90.00
#
_symmetry.space_group_name_H-M   'P 1'
#
loop_
_entity.id
_entity.type
_entity.pdbx_description
1 polymer ?
#
loop_
_entity_poly.entity_id
_entity_poly.type
_entity_poly.pdbx_seq_one_letter_code
_entity_poly.pdbx_strand_id
1 'polypeptide(L)'
;MRSSAALGATGAGQSVGSPDPAASETAPGDRAAHPEYVIEVFRTLHSQVGGYGFAPAGTRTEPPRKPTRLRDLVEGGSLAYQITVGDRLPVVFLSGTADFAEREVAGAHPDVLVLGASGHATVHDYYRRVLTTLDWPEVVIPTHHDDLSTPLTSPDIHDTVDREQTRALQDLIGKHGIALDPRHLEPIHL
;
A
#
# COMPACT_ATOMS: atom_id res chain seq x y z
N MET A 1 -26.24 -0.84 25.08
CA MET A 1 -26.42 0.43 24.35
C MET A 1 -25.57 0.34 23.09
N ARG A 2 -26.24 0.32 21.92
CA ARG A 2 -25.73 0.39 20.53
C ARG A 2 -24.61 -0.59 20.14
N SER A 3 -25.04 -1.80 19.76
CA SER A 3 -24.35 -2.64 18.78
C SER A 3 -24.37 -1.90 17.43
N SER A 4 -23.19 -1.63 16.87
CA SER A 4 -23.02 -1.17 15.49
C SER A 4 -22.51 -2.35 14.70
N ALA A 5 -23.41 -2.99 13.93
CA ALA A 5 -23.02 -3.97 12.94
C ALA A 5 -22.27 -3.23 11.83
N ALA A 6 -20.95 -3.40 11.78
CA ALA A 6 -20.18 -3.06 10.58
C ALA A 6 -20.59 -4.05 9.49
N LEU A 7 -21.30 -3.57 8.48
CA LEU A 7 -21.59 -4.32 7.28
C LEU A 7 -20.25 -4.51 6.53
N GLY A 8 -19.60 -5.64 6.75
CA GLY A 8 -18.42 -6.05 5.98
C GLY A 8 -18.85 -6.33 4.54
N ALA A 9 -18.43 -5.49 3.61
CA ALA A 9 -18.47 -5.83 2.20
C ALA A 9 -17.30 -6.77 1.94
N THR A 10 -17.58 -8.06 1.82
CA THR A 10 -16.65 -9.06 1.27
C THR A 10 -16.51 -8.80 -0.24
N GLY A 11 -15.29 -8.56 -0.70
CA GLY A 11 -14.98 -8.33 -2.11
C GLY A 11 -14.58 -9.63 -2.76
N ALA A 12 -15.56 -10.38 -3.30
CA ALA A 12 -15.28 -11.62 -4.03
C ALA A 12 -14.50 -11.34 -5.32
N GLY A 13 -13.17 -11.44 -5.25
CA GLY A 13 -12.28 -11.30 -6.41
C GLY A 13 -12.01 -12.65 -7.05
N GLN A 14 -12.81 -13.07 -8.05
CA GLN A 14 -12.42 -14.20 -8.89
C GLN A 14 -11.39 -13.75 -9.94
N SER A 15 -10.16 -14.27 -9.82
CA SER A 15 -9.06 -13.98 -10.74
C SER A 15 -9.33 -14.51 -12.15
N VAL A 16 -8.81 -13.82 -13.18
CA VAL A 16 -8.87 -14.31 -14.56
C VAL A 16 -7.87 -15.46 -14.72
N GLY A 17 -8.36 -16.70 -14.68
CA GLY A 17 -7.62 -17.86 -15.16
C GLY A 17 -6.68 -18.56 -14.19
N SER A 18 -6.74 -18.29 -12.87
CA SER A 18 -6.09 -19.15 -11.88
C SER A 18 -7.11 -20.15 -11.32
N PRO A 19 -7.01 -21.45 -11.64
CA PRO A 19 -7.81 -22.49 -10.99
C PRO A 19 -7.21 -22.90 -9.63
N ASP A 20 -6.43 -22.03 -8.98
CA ASP A 20 -5.67 -22.39 -7.79
C ASP A 20 -6.58 -22.46 -6.55
N PRO A 21 -6.83 -23.66 -5.98
CA PRO A 21 -7.62 -23.81 -4.76
C PRO A 21 -6.95 -23.18 -3.52
N ALA A 22 -5.70 -22.69 -3.64
CA ALA A 22 -4.97 -22.03 -2.56
C ALA A 22 -5.22 -20.51 -2.46
N ALA A 23 -5.94 -19.89 -3.41
CA ALA A 23 -6.28 -18.47 -3.30
C ALA A 23 -7.36 -18.26 -2.23
N SER A 24 -6.95 -17.86 -1.01
CA SER A 24 -7.90 -17.40 0.02
C SER A 24 -8.21 -15.92 -0.18
N GLU A 25 -9.49 -15.58 -0.25
CA GLU A 25 -9.95 -14.19 -0.17
C GLU A 25 -9.53 -13.61 1.19
N THR A 26 -8.97 -12.39 1.19
CA THR A 26 -8.65 -11.64 2.41
C THR A 26 -9.50 -10.39 2.47
N ALA A 27 -10.07 -10.12 3.64
CA ALA A 27 -10.94 -8.99 3.91
C ALA A 27 -10.30 -8.06 4.97
N PRO A 28 -10.65 -6.76 4.98
CA PRO A 28 -10.29 -5.87 6.07
C PRO A 28 -10.71 -6.43 7.44
N GLY A 29 -9.80 -6.39 8.40
CA GLY A 29 -9.97 -6.96 9.74
C GLY A 29 -9.51 -8.41 9.85
N ASP A 30 -9.17 -9.08 8.75
CA ASP A 30 -8.61 -10.42 8.80
C ASP A 30 -7.24 -10.41 9.47
N ARG A 31 -7.01 -11.43 10.30
CA ARG A 31 -5.75 -11.70 10.96
C ARG A 31 -5.38 -13.17 10.76
N ALA A 32 -4.26 -13.41 10.10
CA ALA A 32 -3.71 -14.74 9.89
C ALA A 32 -2.39 -14.88 10.67
N ALA A 33 -2.30 -15.88 11.54
CA ALA A 33 -1.09 -16.14 12.32
C ALA A 33 -0.40 -17.42 11.83
N HIS A 34 0.88 -17.29 11.52
CA HIS A 34 1.82 -18.38 11.27
C HIS A 34 2.89 -18.38 12.39
N PRO A 35 3.54 -19.50 12.72
CA PRO A 35 4.59 -19.52 13.75
C PRO A 35 5.71 -18.50 13.53
N GLU A 36 5.95 -18.09 12.29
CA GLU A 36 7.03 -17.18 11.91
C GLU A 36 6.58 -15.75 11.65
N TYR A 37 5.28 -15.51 11.44
CA TYR A 37 4.76 -14.18 11.15
C TYR A 37 3.25 -14.07 11.37
N VAL A 38 2.78 -12.85 11.62
CA VAL A 38 1.36 -12.50 11.67
C VAL A 38 1.06 -11.51 10.55
N ILE A 39 -0.04 -11.71 9.84
CA ILE A 39 -0.56 -10.77 8.85
C ILE A 39 -1.86 -10.18 9.37
N GLU A 40 -1.95 -8.86 9.38
CA GLU A 40 -3.16 -8.09 9.67
C GLU A 40 -3.52 -7.28 8.42
N VAL A 41 -4.80 -7.33 8.04
CA VAL A 41 -5.31 -6.69 6.81
C VAL A 41 -6.17 -5.50 7.18
N PHE A 42 -5.88 -4.34 6.60
CA PHE A 42 -6.65 -3.11 6.80
C PHE A 42 -7.31 -2.66 5.50
N ARG A 43 -8.47 -2.03 5.61
CA ARG A 43 -9.03 -1.27 4.50
C ARG A 43 -8.17 -0.03 4.28
N THR A 44 -7.91 0.32 3.03
CA THR A 44 -7.28 1.60 2.69
C THR A 44 -7.98 2.28 1.50
N LEU A 45 -7.42 3.39 1.00
CA LEU A 45 -7.96 4.17 -0.10
C LEU A 45 -7.00 4.17 -1.29
N HIS A 46 -7.56 4.19 -2.51
CA HIS A 46 -6.76 4.49 -3.70
C HIS A 46 -6.55 6.00 -3.80
N SER A 47 -5.37 6.44 -4.28
CA SER A 47 -5.16 7.86 -4.57
C SER A 47 -6.19 8.41 -5.55
N GLN A 48 -6.54 9.68 -5.35
CA GLN A 48 -7.54 10.40 -6.12
C GLN A 48 -6.92 10.99 -7.38
N VAL A 49 -7.69 11.06 -8.47
CA VAL A 49 -7.36 11.87 -9.64
C VAL A 49 -8.03 13.25 -9.53
N GLY A 50 -7.62 14.19 -10.40
CA GLY A 50 -8.18 15.55 -10.44
C GLY A 50 -9.72 15.51 -10.45
N GLY A 51 -10.34 15.92 -9.34
CA GLY A 51 -11.79 15.76 -9.10
C GLY A 51 -12.18 15.02 -7.81
N TYR A 52 -11.22 14.64 -6.96
CA TYR A 52 -11.44 13.99 -5.64
C TYR A 52 -12.09 12.60 -5.70
N GLY A 53 -11.88 11.87 -6.80
CA GLY A 53 -12.34 10.50 -6.97
C GLY A 53 -11.32 9.62 -7.67
N PHE A 54 -11.51 8.31 -7.64
CA PHE A 54 -10.73 7.36 -8.43
C PHE A 54 -11.61 6.73 -9.51
N ALA A 55 -11.12 6.71 -10.74
CA ALA A 55 -11.74 5.98 -11.84
C ALA A 55 -10.69 5.02 -12.41
N PRO A 56 -10.96 3.70 -12.49
CA PRO A 56 -12.27 3.04 -12.39
C PRO A 56 -12.57 2.38 -11.01
N ALA A 57 -13.36 3.04 -10.16
CA ALA A 57 -13.91 2.41 -8.94
C ALA A 57 -15.04 1.42 -9.25
N GLY A 58 -15.13 0.33 -8.48
CA GLY A 58 -16.21 -0.65 -8.58
C GLY A 58 -15.79 -2.07 -8.24
N THR A 59 -16.76 -2.98 -8.19
CA THR A 59 -16.55 -4.41 -7.90
C THR A 59 -17.09 -5.24 -9.06
N ARG A 60 -16.38 -6.30 -9.45
CA ARG A 60 -16.92 -7.30 -10.39
C ARG A 60 -17.66 -8.37 -9.60
N THR A 61 -18.88 -8.68 -10.02
CA THR A 61 -19.70 -9.77 -9.46
C THR A 61 -19.67 -11.03 -10.34
N GLU A 62 -18.98 -10.97 -11.47
CA GLU A 62 -18.83 -12.05 -12.45
C GLU A 62 -17.37 -12.14 -12.91
N PRO A 63 -16.89 -13.33 -13.32
CA PRO A 63 -15.52 -13.50 -13.83
C PRO A 63 -15.22 -12.52 -14.97
N PRO A 64 -14.21 -11.63 -14.84
CA PRO A 64 -13.95 -10.65 -15.87
C PRO A 64 -13.33 -11.31 -17.11
N ARG A 65 -13.65 -10.77 -18.29
CA ARG A 65 -12.86 -11.08 -19.50
C ARG A 65 -11.42 -10.62 -19.28
N LYS A 66 -10.46 -11.32 -19.89
CA LYS A 66 -9.05 -10.91 -19.87
C LYS A 66 -8.94 -9.44 -20.29
N PRO A 67 -8.45 -8.54 -19.41
CA PRO A 67 -8.33 -7.13 -19.72
C PRO A 67 -7.29 -6.94 -20.83
N THR A 68 -7.56 -6.01 -21.73
CA THR A 68 -6.65 -5.62 -22.82
C THR A 68 -6.21 -4.16 -22.70
N ARG A 69 -6.92 -3.39 -21.88
CA ARG A 69 -6.69 -1.97 -21.63
C ARG A 69 -6.86 -1.69 -20.14
N LEU A 70 -6.19 -0.65 -19.64
CA LEU A 70 -6.32 -0.22 -18.24
C LEU A 70 -7.77 0.02 -17.81
N ARG A 71 -8.58 0.62 -18.70
CA ARG A 71 -10.02 0.86 -18.48
C ARG A 71 -10.88 -0.41 -18.32
N ASP A 72 -10.34 -1.58 -18.65
CA ASP A 72 -11.06 -2.85 -18.48
C ASP A 72 -10.98 -3.32 -17.01
N LEU A 73 -9.98 -2.84 -16.27
CA LEU A 73 -9.82 -3.09 -14.83
C LEU A 73 -10.83 -2.27 -14.02
N VAL A 74 -11.16 -2.78 -12.84
CA VAL A 74 -11.86 -2.04 -11.78
C VAL A 74 -11.06 -2.23 -10.51
N GLU A 75 -11.02 -1.21 -9.67
CA GLU A 75 -10.13 -1.16 -8.50
C GLU A 75 -10.47 -2.21 -7.44
N GLY A 76 -11.76 -2.50 -7.20
CA GLY A 76 -12.17 -3.61 -6.34
C GLY A 76 -11.97 -3.39 -4.82
N GLY A 77 -11.44 -2.24 -4.42
CA GLY A 77 -11.03 -1.91 -3.05
C GLY A 77 -9.51 -1.98 -2.86
N SER A 78 -8.99 -1.09 -2.02
CA SER A 78 -7.58 -1.03 -1.64
C SER A 78 -7.37 -1.64 -0.26
N LEU A 79 -6.28 -2.38 -0.10
CA LEU A 79 -5.87 -2.98 1.17
C LEU A 79 -4.48 -2.49 1.60
N ALA A 80 -4.27 -2.41 2.90
CA ALA A 80 -2.97 -2.30 3.52
C ALA A 80 -2.69 -3.54 4.36
N TYR A 81 -1.42 -3.88 4.51
CA TYR A 81 -1.01 -5.08 5.24
C TYR A 81 0.00 -4.71 6.30
N GLN A 82 -0.21 -5.17 7.53
CA GLN A 82 0.87 -5.26 8.51
C GLN A 82 1.35 -6.70 8.58
N ILE A 83 2.65 -6.89 8.42
CA ILE A 83 3.31 -8.18 8.60
C ILE A 83 4.25 -8.06 9.79
N THR A 84 3.96 -8.78 10.86
CA THR A 84 4.85 -8.87 12.02
C THR A 84 5.68 -10.12 11.88
N VAL A 85 7.00 -9.98 11.69
CA VAL A 85 7.93 -11.12 11.63
C VAL A 85 8.30 -11.55 13.06
N GLY A 86 8.02 -12.81 13.37
CA GLY A 86 8.00 -13.33 14.74
C GLY A 86 7.04 -12.51 15.61
N ASP A 87 7.57 -11.99 16.71
CA ASP A 87 6.92 -11.08 17.65
C ASP A 87 7.65 -9.73 17.75
N ARG A 88 8.51 -9.41 16.75
CA ARG A 88 9.55 -8.38 16.91
C ARG A 88 9.57 -7.27 15.88
N LEU A 89 9.13 -7.54 14.64
CA LEU A 89 9.29 -6.58 13.54
C LEU A 89 7.99 -6.40 12.76
N PRO A 90 7.07 -5.52 13.21
CA PRO A 90 5.96 -5.04 12.41
C PRO A 90 6.40 -4.19 11.21
N VAL A 91 5.99 -4.62 10.02
CA VAL A 91 6.17 -3.91 8.75
C VAL A 91 4.81 -3.59 8.16
N VAL A 92 4.53 -2.30 7.92
CA VAL A 92 3.29 -1.88 7.25
C VAL A 92 3.55 -1.57 5.79
N PHE A 93 2.73 -2.16 4.92
CA PHE A 93 2.69 -1.92 3.49
C PHE A 93 1.48 -1.03 3.16
N LEU A 94 1.76 0.25 2.95
CA LEU A 94 0.89 1.23 2.30
C LEU A 94 1.44 1.55 0.91
N SER A 95 1.85 0.50 0.19
CA SER A 95 2.55 0.60 -1.07
C SER A 95 1.61 0.70 -2.27
N GLY A 96 0.41 0.12 -2.20
CA GLY A 96 -0.44 -0.08 -3.38
C GLY A 96 -0.96 1.20 -4.00
N THR A 97 -1.18 2.24 -3.20
CA THR A 97 -1.86 3.48 -3.60
C THR A 97 -1.48 4.63 -2.68
N ALA A 98 -1.21 5.83 -3.22
CA ALA A 98 -0.75 6.95 -2.40
C ALA A 98 -1.89 7.76 -1.75
N ASP A 99 -2.84 7.05 -1.13
CA ASP A 99 -3.85 7.56 -0.19
C ASP A 99 -4.11 6.48 0.88
N PHE A 100 -4.77 6.84 1.97
CA PHE A 100 -5.00 5.89 3.05
C PHE A 100 -6.21 6.21 3.92
N ALA A 101 -6.83 5.15 4.45
CA ALA A 101 -7.89 5.27 5.44
C ALA A 101 -7.30 5.44 6.85
N GLU A 102 -7.03 6.68 7.22
CA GLU A 102 -6.32 7.06 8.46
C GLU A 102 -6.80 6.34 9.72
N ARG A 103 -8.12 6.20 9.89
CA ARG A 103 -8.71 5.54 11.06
C ARG A 103 -8.52 4.03 11.09
N GLU A 104 -8.35 3.39 9.94
CA GLU A 104 -8.23 1.94 9.83
C GLU A 104 -6.84 1.48 10.27
N VAL A 105 -5.81 2.30 10.03
CA VAL A 105 -4.41 1.98 10.36
C VAL A 105 -3.92 2.65 11.64
N ALA A 106 -4.76 3.46 12.29
CA ALA A 106 -4.42 4.09 13.56
C ALA A 106 -4.15 3.02 14.62
N GLY A 107 -2.94 3.05 15.19
CA GLY A 107 -2.50 2.07 16.20
C GLY A 107 -1.68 0.89 15.65
N ALA A 108 -1.35 0.87 14.35
CA ALA A 108 -0.50 -0.17 13.77
C ALA A 108 0.97 -0.11 14.30
N HIS A 109 1.51 1.09 14.53
CA HIS A 109 2.85 1.34 15.11
C HIS A 109 3.97 0.44 14.55
N PRO A 110 4.24 0.49 13.23
CA PRO A 110 5.28 -0.33 12.62
C PRO A 110 6.69 0.24 12.86
N ASP A 111 7.68 -0.65 12.86
CA ASP A 111 9.10 -0.24 12.80
C ASP A 111 9.47 0.21 11.40
N VAL A 112 8.90 -0.49 10.39
CA VAL A 112 9.18 -0.24 8.97
C VAL A 112 7.89 0.07 8.23
N LEU A 113 7.88 1.18 7.52
CA LEU A 113 6.80 1.58 6.63
C LEU A 113 7.24 1.53 5.17
N VAL A 114 6.54 0.74 4.35
CA VAL A 114 6.67 0.75 2.88
C VAL A 114 5.55 1.61 2.31
N LEU A 115 5.89 2.75 1.71
CA LEU A 115 4.94 3.84 1.40
C LEU A 115 4.92 4.22 -0.07
N GLY A 116 3.75 4.20 -0.71
CA GLY A 116 3.56 4.69 -2.08
C GLY A 116 3.84 6.19 -2.18
N ALA A 117 4.73 6.60 -3.07
CA ALA A 117 5.26 7.96 -3.13
C ALA A 117 4.89 8.74 -4.40
N SER A 118 4.15 8.14 -5.35
CA SER A 118 3.58 8.86 -6.50
C SER A 118 2.07 8.94 -6.47
N GLY A 119 1.52 9.97 -7.11
CA GLY A 119 0.08 10.16 -7.22
C GLY A 119 -0.58 10.75 -5.98
N HIS A 120 0.16 11.17 -4.94
CA HIS A 120 -0.41 11.80 -3.73
C HIS A 120 -0.68 13.30 -3.85
N ALA A 121 -0.41 13.94 -4.99
CA ALA A 121 -0.47 15.39 -5.15
C ALA A 121 -1.85 16.01 -4.82
N THR A 122 -2.94 15.25 -4.94
CA THR A 122 -4.30 15.67 -4.57
C THR A 122 -4.72 15.21 -3.17
N VAL A 123 -3.88 14.46 -2.47
CA VAL A 123 -4.11 13.96 -1.12
C VAL A 123 -3.49 14.94 -0.13
N HIS A 124 -4.35 15.63 0.60
CA HIS A 124 -3.92 16.68 1.53
C HIS A 124 -2.94 16.13 2.56
N ASP A 125 -1.76 16.75 2.65
CA ASP A 125 -0.71 16.54 3.66
C ASP A 125 -0.34 15.05 3.84
N TYR A 126 -0.30 14.31 2.72
CA TYR A 126 -0.23 12.86 2.69
C TYR A 126 0.88 12.28 3.58
N TYR A 127 2.14 12.66 3.34
CA TYR A 127 3.27 12.11 4.10
C TYR A 127 3.18 12.40 5.60
N ARG A 128 2.90 13.65 5.99
CA ARG A 128 2.83 14.03 7.41
C ARG A 128 1.69 13.31 8.12
N ARG A 129 0.54 13.15 7.47
CA ARG A 129 -0.59 12.41 8.02
C ARG A 129 -0.24 10.95 8.23
N VAL A 130 0.29 10.27 7.20
CA VAL A 130 0.69 8.86 7.33
C VAL A 130 1.71 8.67 8.46
N LEU A 131 2.78 9.48 8.47
CA LEU A 131 3.84 9.38 9.49
C LEU A 131 3.29 9.64 10.89
N THR A 132 2.41 10.62 11.06
CA THR A 132 1.81 10.91 12.37
C THR A 132 0.87 9.79 12.83
N THR A 133 0.04 9.25 11.92
CA THR A 133 -0.91 8.17 12.24
C THR A 133 -0.23 6.87 12.62
N LEU A 134 0.92 6.58 12.01
CA LEU A 134 1.74 5.41 12.28
C LEU A 134 2.82 5.65 13.35
N ASP A 135 2.77 6.79 14.03
CA ASP A 135 3.66 7.16 15.14
C ASP A 135 5.14 7.20 14.78
N TRP A 136 5.44 7.79 13.62
CA TRP A 136 6.79 8.05 13.11
C TRP A 136 7.69 6.79 13.06
N PRO A 137 7.43 5.86 12.11
CA PRO A 137 8.22 4.65 11.94
C PRO A 137 9.72 4.96 11.79
N GLU A 138 10.59 4.12 12.37
CA GLU A 138 12.04 4.33 12.35
C GLU A 138 12.62 4.25 10.93
N VAL A 139 12.05 3.40 10.09
CA VAL A 139 12.46 3.23 8.69
C VAL A 139 11.27 3.42 7.76
N VAL A 140 11.42 4.31 6.78
CA VAL A 140 10.42 4.53 5.73
C VAL A 140 11.03 4.24 4.37
N ILE A 141 10.43 3.33 3.61
CA ILE A 141 10.86 2.93 2.28
C ILE A 141 9.82 3.43 1.26
N PRO A 142 10.10 4.51 0.50
CA PRO A 142 9.21 4.94 -0.56
C PRO A 142 9.16 3.90 -1.69
N THR A 143 7.99 3.74 -2.30
CA THR A 143 7.75 2.90 -3.49
C THR A 143 6.99 3.69 -4.55
N HIS A 144 6.89 3.17 -5.77
CA HIS A 144 6.19 3.82 -6.88
C HIS A 144 6.67 5.23 -7.25
N HIS A 145 7.89 5.62 -6.88
CA HIS A 145 8.43 6.95 -7.21
C HIS A 145 9.27 6.93 -8.49
N ASP A 146 9.11 5.93 -9.35
CA ASP A 146 9.59 5.91 -10.72
C ASP A 146 8.50 6.38 -11.71
N ASP A 147 8.79 6.36 -13.01
CA ASP A 147 7.82 6.78 -14.04
C ASP A 147 6.71 5.74 -14.33
N LEU A 148 6.81 4.53 -13.77
CA LEU A 148 5.87 3.40 -13.92
C LEU A 148 5.60 2.98 -15.38
N SER A 149 6.41 3.47 -16.33
CA SER A 149 6.17 3.32 -17.77
C SER A 149 7.40 2.77 -18.50
N THR A 150 8.59 3.02 -17.96
CA THR A 150 9.84 2.45 -18.44
C THR A 150 9.87 0.94 -18.13
N PRO A 151 10.23 0.08 -19.12
CA PRO A 151 10.29 -1.36 -18.89
C PRO A 151 11.26 -1.76 -17.79
N LEU A 152 10.90 -2.77 -16.98
CA LEU A 152 11.75 -3.32 -15.91
C LEU A 152 13.12 -3.82 -16.38
N THR A 153 13.25 -4.22 -17.65
CA THR A 153 14.51 -4.68 -18.24
C THR A 153 15.30 -3.55 -18.89
N SER A 154 14.80 -2.31 -18.85
CA SER A 154 15.52 -1.16 -19.38
C SER A 154 16.72 -0.85 -18.48
N PRO A 155 17.93 -0.65 -19.04
CA PRO A 155 19.07 -0.20 -18.23
C PRO A 155 18.83 1.20 -17.63
N ASP A 156 17.96 1.99 -18.25
CA ASP A 156 17.70 3.38 -17.86
C ASP A 156 16.64 3.51 -16.74
N ILE A 157 16.06 2.40 -16.26
CA ILE A 157 15.00 2.44 -15.24
C ILE A 157 15.44 3.11 -13.94
N HIS A 158 16.73 3.04 -13.61
CA HIS A 158 17.27 3.72 -12.43
C HIS A 158 17.20 5.24 -12.51
N ASP A 159 17.22 5.80 -13.73
CA ASP A 159 17.20 7.24 -13.97
C ASP A 159 15.78 7.81 -13.92
N THR A 160 14.75 6.95 -13.90
CA THR A 160 13.34 7.37 -13.81
C THR A 160 12.88 7.55 -12.36
N VAL A 161 13.70 7.13 -11.39
CA VAL A 161 13.43 7.24 -9.96
C VAL A 161 13.49 8.70 -9.50
N ASP A 162 12.35 9.22 -9.07
CA ASP A 162 12.20 10.52 -8.43
C ASP A 162 12.71 10.49 -6.98
N ARG A 163 14.02 10.74 -6.84
CA ARG A 163 14.70 10.85 -5.54
C ARG A 163 14.30 12.11 -4.75
N GLU A 164 13.51 13.02 -5.31
CA GLU A 164 12.91 14.11 -4.53
C GLU A 164 11.94 13.56 -3.49
N GLN A 165 11.17 12.52 -3.80
CA GLN A 165 10.23 11.92 -2.84
C GLN A 165 10.96 11.38 -1.59
N THR A 166 12.09 10.70 -1.78
CA THR A 166 12.90 10.20 -0.66
C THR A 166 13.50 11.33 0.17
N ARG A 167 13.97 12.41 -0.48
CA ARG A 167 14.47 13.61 0.24
C ARG A 167 13.37 14.31 1.03
N ALA A 168 12.19 14.50 0.42
CA ALA A 168 11.05 15.12 1.08
C ALA A 168 10.59 14.31 2.30
N LEU A 169 10.56 12.98 2.19
CA LEU A 169 10.31 12.09 3.33
C LEU A 169 11.39 12.23 4.40
N GLN A 170 12.68 12.21 4.04
CA GLN A 170 13.77 12.36 5.01
C GLN A 170 13.71 13.70 5.76
N ASP A 171 13.43 14.80 5.05
CA ASP A 171 13.30 16.13 5.64
C ASP A 171 12.15 16.19 6.64
N LEU A 172 11.04 15.52 6.34
CA LEU A 172 9.87 15.46 7.21
C LEU A 172 10.08 14.54 8.42
N ILE A 173 10.69 13.37 8.21
CA ILE A 173 11.05 12.40 9.27
C ILE A 173 12.07 13.02 10.23
N GLY A 174 13.04 13.76 9.71
CA GLY A 174 14.07 14.43 10.50
C GLY A 174 14.80 13.47 11.44
N LYS A 175 14.72 13.73 12.75
CA LYS A 175 15.40 12.94 13.78
C LYS A 175 14.65 11.67 14.21
N HIS A 176 13.44 11.44 13.70
CA HIS A 176 12.62 10.30 14.11
C HIS A 176 13.08 8.98 13.49
N GLY A 177 13.80 9.03 12.37
CA GLY A 177 14.18 7.84 11.62
C GLY A 177 14.86 8.20 10.30
N ILE A 178 14.78 7.26 9.35
CA ILE A 178 15.40 7.40 8.02
C ILE A 178 14.40 7.12 6.90
N ALA A 179 14.51 7.88 5.81
CA ALA A 179 13.92 7.50 4.52
C ALA A 179 14.98 6.74 3.72
N LEU A 180 14.71 5.47 3.44
CA LEU A 180 15.65 4.59 2.76
C LEU A 180 15.39 4.59 1.26
N ASP A 181 16.39 5.00 0.47
CA ASP A 181 16.33 4.97 -0.99
C ASP A 181 16.66 3.56 -1.52
N PRO A 182 15.67 2.73 -1.91
CA PRO A 182 15.95 1.38 -2.36
C PRO A 182 16.64 1.42 -3.72
N ARG A 183 17.74 0.68 -3.86
CA ARG A 183 18.40 0.47 -5.15
C ARG A 183 18.07 -0.91 -5.68
N HIS A 184 17.67 -0.96 -6.96
CA HIS A 184 17.25 -2.20 -7.59
C HIS A 184 18.34 -3.26 -7.51
N LEU A 185 18.01 -4.42 -6.91
CA LEU A 185 18.89 -5.57 -6.71
C LEU A 185 20.13 -5.31 -5.85
N GLU A 186 20.18 -4.20 -5.11
CA GLU A 186 21.25 -3.94 -4.14
C GLU A 186 20.78 -4.30 -2.72
N PRO A 187 21.60 -5.02 -1.94
CA PRO A 187 21.32 -5.26 -0.53
C PRO A 187 21.22 -3.95 0.24
N ILE A 188 20.25 -3.90 1.14
CA ILE A 188 20.09 -2.79 2.07
C ILE A 188 20.91 -3.08 3.33
N HIS A 189 21.70 -2.10 3.75
CA HIS A 189 22.45 -2.13 5.00
C HIS A 189 21.91 -1.05 5.94
N LEU A 190 21.40 -1.48 7.09
CA LEU A 190 20.85 -0.64 8.17
C LEU A 190 21.82 -0.61 9.35
#